data_AF-A0A2D7PDB7-F1
#
_entry.id   AF-A0A2D7PDB7-F1
#
_cell.length_a   1.000
_cell.length_b   1.000
_cell.length_c   1.000
_cell.angle_alpha   90.00
_cell.angle_beta   90.00
_cell.angle_gamma   90.00
#
_symmetry.space_group_name_H-M   'P 1'
#
loop_
_entity.id
_entity.type
_entity.pdbx_description
1 polymer ?
#
loop_
_entity_poly.entity_id
_entity_poly.type
_entity_poly.pdbx_seq_one_letter_code
_entity_poly.pdbx_strand_id
1 'polypeptide(L)'
;MKFKRDLVKYVRDKAKSHYKKEKECYICGSTNNLDFHHFYGLTELLDTWLREKNITIEIEQDILDVREEFIAENHDKVYNKTVTLCHQHHLRLHSIYGKRPKLVTAEKQARWVEKQREKHGMVR
;
A
#
# COMPACT_ATOMS: atom_id res chain seq x y z
N MET A 1 -15.77 19.36 -10.14
CA MET A 1 -16.41 18.14 -9.62
C MET A 1 -15.81 17.81 -8.27
N LYS A 2 -16.63 17.43 -7.28
CA LYS A 2 -16.16 17.11 -5.93
C LYS A 2 -16.55 15.67 -5.61
N PHE A 3 -15.62 14.74 -5.83
CA PHE A 3 -15.80 13.36 -5.37
C PHE A 3 -16.08 13.36 -3.86
N LYS A 4 -16.92 12.44 -3.39
CA LYS A 4 -17.21 12.30 -1.95
C LYS A 4 -15.98 11.91 -1.13
N ARG A 5 -14.98 11.30 -1.79
CA ARG A 5 -13.75 10.78 -1.19
C ARG A 5 -12.63 10.68 -2.24
N ASP A 6 -11.38 10.55 -1.81
CA ASP A 6 -10.23 10.33 -2.70
C ASP A 6 -10.43 9.06 -3.55
N LEU A 7 -10.08 9.11 -4.85
CA LEU A 7 -10.31 8.01 -5.80
C LEU A 7 -9.75 6.66 -5.32
N VAL A 8 -8.55 6.69 -4.74
CA VAL A 8 -7.90 5.50 -4.17
C VAL A 8 -8.74 4.78 -3.12
N LYS A 9 -9.68 5.47 -2.44
CA LYS A 9 -10.54 4.85 -1.44
C LYS A 9 -11.55 3.91 -2.08
N TYR A 10 -12.08 4.21 -3.27
CA TYR A 10 -12.98 3.29 -3.99
C TYR A 10 -12.31 1.97 -4.38
N VAL A 11 -11.02 2.04 -4.73
CA VAL A 11 -10.16 0.88 -4.98
C VAL A 11 -9.88 0.13 -3.68
N ARG A 12 -9.44 0.82 -2.63
CA ARG A 12 -9.13 0.21 -1.34
C ARG A 12 -10.34 -0.48 -0.73
N ASP A 13 -11.52 0.12 -0.80
CA ASP A 13 -12.76 -0.45 -0.25
C ASP A 13 -13.11 -1.79 -0.94
N LYS A 14 -12.82 -1.92 -2.25
CA LYS A 14 -12.96 -3.18 -2.99
C LYS A 14 -11.87 -4.20 -2.60
N ALA A 15 -10.63 -3.76 -2.45
CA ALA A 15 -9.49 -4.65 -2.23
C ALA A 15 -9.36 -5.15 -0.78
N LYS A 16 -9.76 -4.33 0.21
CA LYS A 16 -9.42 -4.52 1.62
C LYS A 16 -9.84 -5.86 2.22
N SER A 17 -10.96 -6.44 1.76
CA SER A 17 -11.44 -7.75 2.23
C SER A 17 -10.48 -8.90 1.92
N HIS A 18 -9.57 -8.71 0.97
CA HIS A 18 -8.58 -9.72 0.55
C HIS A 18 -7.18 -9.44 1.11
N TYR A 19 -7.00 -8.39 1.93
CA TYR A 19 -5.71 -8.10 2.55
C TYR A 19 -5.34 -9.16 3.58
N LYS A 20 -4.14 -9.73 3.43
CA LYS A 20 -3.55 -10.66 4.38
C LYS A 20 -2.76 -9.90 5.44
N LYS A 21 -3.47 -9.31 6.39
CA LYS A 21 -2.86 -8.66 7.54
C LYS A 21 -2.43 -9.71 8.56
N GLU A 22 -1.15 -9.70 8.92
CA GLU A 22 -0.57 -10.64 9.86
C GLU A 22 -0.94 -10.29 11.31
N LYS A 23 -0.69 -11.24 12.21
CA LYS A 23 -0.98 -11.11 13.65
C LYS A 23 0.13 -10.40 14.44
N GLU A 24 1.25 -10.13 13.79
CA GLU A 24 2.42 -9.50 14.41
C GLU A 24 3.15 -8.56 13.46
N CYS A 25 3.90 -7.64 14.03
CA CYS A 25 4.80 -6.76 13.32
C CYS A 25 5.94 -7.57 12.71
N TYR A 26 6.11 -7.48 11.40
CA TYR A 26 7.18 -8.16 10.70
C TYR A 26 8.59 -7.76 11.17
N ILE A 27 8.78 -6.55 11.72
CA ILE A 27 10.10 -6.09 12.18
C ILE A 27 10.44 -6.60 13.59
N CYS A 28 9.48 -6.63 14.52
CA CYS A 28 9.77 -6.81 15.94
C CYS A 28 8.86 -7.82 16.69
N GLY A 29 7.92 -8.48 16.00
CA GLY A 29 7.01 -9.45 16.62
C GLY A 29 5.91 -8.84 17.50
N SER A 30 5.87 -7.52 17.69
CA SER A 30 4.77 -6.86 18.44
C SER A 30 3.41 -7.21 17.84
N THR A 31 2.46 -7.62 18.66
CA THR A 31 1.06 -7.89 18.26
C THR A 31 0.14 -6.69 18.46
N ASN A 32 0.64 -5.62 19.07
CA ASN A 32 -0.11 -4.41 19.37
C ASN A 32 -0.08 -3.39 18.23
N ASN A 33 -1.21 -2.70 18.02
CA ASN A 33 -1.37 -1.56 17.11
C ASN A 33 -0.76 -1.81 15.71
N LEU A 34 -1.28 -2.82 15.01
CA LEU A 34 -0.78 -3.22 13.70
C LEU A 34 -1.38 -2.38 12.57
N ASP A 35 -0.56 -2.01 11.60
CA ASP A 35 -0.90 -1.35 10.36
C ASP A 35 -0.58 -2.26 9.17
N PHE A 36 -1.40 -2.18 8.12
CA PHE A 36 -1.16 -2.87 6.85
C PHE A 36 -0.56 -1.89 5.85
N HIS A 37 0.72 -2.08 5.54
CA HIS A 37 1.50 -1.19 4.70
C HIS A 37 1.64 -1.75 3.28
N HIS A 38 1.47 -0.89 2.27
CA HIS A 38 1.76 -1.23 0.87
C HIS A 38 3.08 -0.61 0.46
N PHE A 39 4.03 -1.41 -0.04
CA PHE A 39 5.30 -0.87 -0.54
C PHE A 39 5.10 -0.01 -1.79
N TYR A 40 4.15 -0.40 -2.65
CA TYR A 40 3.65 0.43 -3.76
C TYR A 40 2.42 1.20 -3.28
N GLY A 41 2.59 2.48 -2.96
CA GLY A 41 1.50 3.31 -2.46
C GLY A 41 0.33 3.35 -3.44
N LEU A 42 -0.86 2.91 -3.02
CA LEU A 42 -2.03 2.75 -3.91
C LEU A 42 -2.43 4.04 -4.63
N THR A 43 -2.23 5.21 -4.04
CA THR A 43 -2.54 6.49 -4.69
C THR A 43 -1.62 6.72 -5.88
N GLU A 44 -0.30 6.57 -5.69
CA GLU A 44 0.67 6.71 -6.80
C GLU A 44 0.45 5.63 -7.86
N LEU A 45 0.09 4.42 -7.43
CA LEU A 45 -0.14 3.30 -8.33
C LEU A 45 -1.36 3.54 -9.21
N LEU A 46 -2.47 4.01 -8.63
CA LEU A 46 -3.69 4.36 -9.35
C LEU A 46 -3.45 5.55 -10.29
N ASP A 47 -2.83 6.62 -9.81
CA ASP A 47 -2.58 7.82 -10.62
C ASP A 47 -1.68 7.51 -11.83
N THR A 48 -0.67 6.64 -11.65
CA THR A 48 0.21 6.20 -12.74
C THR A 48 -0.56 5.37 -13.77
N TRP A 49 -1.32 4.39 -13.29
CA TRP A 49 -2.11 3.50 -14.15
C TRP A 49 -3.16 4.25 -14.97
N LEU A 50 -3.90 5.18 -14.36
CA LEU A 50 -4.88 6.01 -15.06
C LEU A 50 -4.23 6.82 -16.19
N ARG A 51 -3.04 7.37 -15.96
CA ARG A 51 -2.27 8.12 -16.97
C ARG A 51 -1.79 7.21 -18.10
N GLU A 52 -1.23 6.05 -17.77
CA GLU A 52 -0.74 5.08 -18.75
C GLU A 52 -1.85 4.57 -19.67
N LYS A 53 -3.06 4.41 -19.13
CA LYS A 53 -4.25 4.01 -19.90
C LYS A 53 -5.03 5.15 -20.53
N ASN A 54 -4.60 6.40 -20.31
CA ASN A 54 -5.32 7.59 -20.75
C ASN A 54 -6.80 7.60 -20.29
N ILE A 55 -7.05 7.16 -19.06
CA ILE A 55 -8.37 7.12 -18.43
C ILE A 55 -8.56 8.40 -17.60
N THR A 56 -9.63 9.13 -17.89
CA THR A 56 -10.09 10.26 -17.08
C THR A 56 -11.24 9.82 -16.20
N ILE A 57 -11.16 10.16 -14.91
CA ILE A 57 -12.25 9.93 -13.95
C ILE A 57 -12.94 11.26 -13.72
N GLU A 58 -14.18 11.38 -14.18
CA GLU A 58 -15.00 12.57 -14.01
C GLU A 58 -16.02 12.32 -12.88
N ILE A 59 -16.73 11.20 -12.93
CA ILE A 59 -17.76 10.83 -11.96
C ILE A 59 -17.36 9.62 -11.10
N GLU A 60 -18.11 9.39 -10.02
CA GLU A 60 -17.90 8.25 -9.13
C GLU A 60 -18.04 6.91 -9.87
N GLN A 61 -18.93 6.84 -10.87
CA GLN A 61 -19.13 5.59 -11.62
C GLN A 61 -17.87 5.19 -12.39
N ASP A 62 -17.14 6.13 -12.97
CA ASP A 62 -15.92 5.84 -13.76
C ASP A 62 -14.89 5.06 -12.93
N ILE A 63 -14.66 5.45 -11.66
CA ILE A 63 -13.71 4.72 -10.79
C ILE A 63 -14.28 3.38 -10.33
N LEU A 64 -15.59 3.25 -10.19
CA LEU A 64 -16.24 1.97 -9.86
C LEU A 64 -16.12 0.96 -11.01
N ASP A 65 -16.16 1.45 -12.25
CA ASP A 65 -16.07 0.63 -13.47
C ASP A 65 -14.65 0.11 -13.70
N VAL A 66 -13.63 0.93 -13.41
CA VAL A 66 -12.22 0.56 -13.70
C VAL A 66 -11.47 -0.05 -12.52
N ARG A 67 -11.96 0.07 -11.27
CA ARG A 67 -11.20 -0.38 -10.09
C ARG A 67 -10.88 -1.88 -10.08
N GLU A 68 -11.75 -2.71 -10.67
CA GLU A 68 -11.51 -4.15 -10.71
C GLU A 68 -10.39 -4.50 -11.69
N GLU A 69 -10.38 -3.85 -12.85
CA GLU A 69 -9.28 -3.94 -13.83
C GLU A 69 -7.96 -3.45 -13.24
N PHE A 70 -7.98 -2.27 -12.59
CA PHE A 70 -6.81 -1.75 -11.88
C PHE A 70 -6.25 -2.77 -10.86
N ILE A 71 -7.13 -3.38 -10.05
CA ILE A 71 -6.75 -4.37 -9.04
C ILE A 71 -6.18 -5.62 -9.73
N ALA A 72 -6.80 -6.11 -10.80
CA ALA A 72 -6.35 -7.30 -11.51
C ALA A 72 -4.95 -7.09 -12.12
N GLU A 73 -4.71 -5.98 -12.79
CA GLU A 73 -3.41 -5.67 -13.41
C GLU A 73 -2.31 -5.36 -12.40
N ASN A 74 -2.69 -4.88 -11.21
CA ASN A 74 -1.75 -4.58 -10.13
C ASN A 74 -1.83 -5.58 -8.97
N HIS A 75 -2.36 -6.77 -9.20
CA HIS A 75 -2.70 -7.74 -8.15
C HIS A 75 -1.54 -7.96 -7.17
N ASP A 76 -0.34 -8.23 -7.69
CA ASP A 76 0.85 -8.45 -6.85
C ASP A 76 1.19 -7.23 -5.98
N LYS A 77 1.12 -6.02 -6.54
CA LYS A 77 1.42 -4.78 -5.81
C LYS A 77 0.35 -4.42 -4.78
N VAL A 78 -0.90 -4.78 -5.04
CA VAL A 78 -2.05 -4.54 -4.15
C VAL A 78 -2.06 -5.53 -2.99
N TYR A 79 -1.75 -6.81 -3.23
CA TYR A 79 -1.99 -7.88 -2.26
C TYR A 79 -0.73 -8.54 -1.69
N ASN A 80 0.36 -8.63 -2.46
CA ASN A 80 1.54 -9.39 -2.07
C ASN A 80 2.71 -8.49 -1.67
N LYS A 81 2.88 -7.32 -2.31
CA LYS A 81 3.93 -6.34 -1.98
C LYS A 81 3.52 -5.44 -0.83
N THR A 82 3.17 -6.09 0.27
CA THR A 82 2.63 -5.49 1.48
C THR A 82 3.32 -6.07 2.71
N VAL A 83 3.24 -5.38 3.83
CA VAL A 83 3.80 -5.86 5.10
C VAL A 83 2.93 -5.39 6.27
N THR A 84 2.84 -6.22 7.30
CA THR A 84 2.21 -5.83 8.56
C THR A 84 3.27 -5.31 9.52
N LEU A 85 3.10 -4.09 10.01
CA LEU A 85 4.03 -3.42 10.92
C LEU A 85 3.27 -2.91 12.13
N CYS A 86 3.91 -2.85 13.30
CA CYS A 86 3.34 -2.06 14.39
C CYS A 86 3.39 -0.57 14.03
N HIS A 87 2.50 0.21 14.63
CA HIS A 87 2.30 1.61 14.32
C HIS A 87 3.60 2.42 14.40
N GLN A 88 4.46 2.17 15.39
CA GLN A 88 5.76 2.85 15.48
C GLN A 88 6.67 2.56 14.29
N HIS A 89 6.79 1.30 13.87
CA HIS A 89 7.61 0.95 12.72
C HIS A 89 7.02 1.48 11.40
N HIS A 90 5.70 1.47 11.28
CA HIS A 90 5.00 2.05 10.15
C HIS A 90 5.24 3.56 10.03
N LEU A 91 5.14 4.30 11.14
CA LEU A 91 5.46 5.73 11.18
C LEU A 91 6.93 6.01 10.87
N ARG A 92 7.85 5.18 11.39
CA ARG A 92 9.28 5.32 11.10
C ARG A 92 9.60 5.08 9.62
N LEU A 93 8.93 4.13 8.97
CA LEU A 93 9.06 3.95 7.53
C LEU A 93 8.59 5.21 6.78
N HIS A 94 7.44 5.75 7.18
CA HIS A 94 6.90 6.98 6.58
C HIS A 94 7.69 8.25 6.90
N SER A 95 8.47 8.31 7.98
CA SER A 95 9.36 9.44 8.25
C SER A 95 10.57 9.46 7.30
N ILE A 96 10.95 8.31 6.75
CA ILE A 96 12.09 8.17 5.81
C ILE A 96 11.63 8.38 4.37
N TYR A 97 10.54 7.73 3.97
CA TYR A 97 10.09 7.72 2.57
C TYR A 97 8.94 8.70 2.28
N GLY A 98 8.39 9.34 3.32
CA GLY A 98 7.22 10.21 3.24
C GLY A 98 5.91 9.43 3.30
N LYS A 99 4.79 10.16 3.44
CA LYS A 99 3.43 9.59 3.48
C LYS A 99 2.93 9.08 2.11
N ARG A 100 3.50 9.60 1.03
CA ARG A 100 3.17 9.26 -0.37
C ARG A 100 4.47 9.04 -1.16
N PRO A 101 5.21 7.95 -0.88
CA PRO A 101 6.48 7.66 -1.53
C PRO A 101 6.29 7.33 -3.02
N LYS A 102 7.24 7.74 -3.86
CA LYS A 102 7.27 7.38 -5.30
C LYS A 102 7.37 5.86 -5.48
N LEU A 103 6.74 5.30 -6.52
CA LEU A 103 6.76 3.85 -6.79
C LEU A 103 8.17 3.25 -6.89
N VAL A 104 9.15 4.00 -7.39
CA VAL A 104 10.56 3.58 -7.51
C VAL A 104 11.22 3.28 -6.14
N THR A 105 10.65 3.74 -5.02
CA THR A 105 11.19 3.46 -3.69
C THR A 105 10.60 2.20 -3.05
N ALA A 106 9.63 1.53 -3.68
CA ALA A 106 8.97 0.35 -3.11
C ALA A 106 9.96 -0.73 -2.67
N GLU A 107 10.92 -1.09 -3.53
CA GLU A 107 11.96 -2.06 -3.17
C GLU A 107 12.89 -1.55 -2.07
N LYS A 108 13.16 -0.24 -2.02
CA LYS A 108 13.98 0.35 -0.96
C LYS A 108 13.27 0.27 0.38
N GLN A 109 11.95 0.48 0.41
CA GLN A 109 11.12 0.31 1.60
C GLN A 109 11.16 -1.15 2.09
N ALA A 110 10.96 -2.13 1.20
CA ALA A 110 11.07 -3.54 1.55
C ALA A 110 12.45 -3.90 2.12
N ARG A 111 13.54 -3.49 1.45
CA ARG A 111 14.91 -3.71 1.96
C ARG A 111 15.16 -3.02 3.31
N TRP A 112 14.56 -1.86 3.55
CA TRP A 112 14.66 -1.19 4.85
C TRP A 112 13.97 -2.00 5.95
N VAL A 113 12.79 -2.56 5.66
CA VAL A 113 12.04 -3.43 6.57
C VAL A 113 12.87 -4.66 6.93
N GLU A 114 13.47 -5.33 5.94
CA GLU A 114 14.36 -6.48 6.20
C GLU A 114 15.53 -6.10 7.10
N LYS A 115 16.22 -5.00 6.80
CA LYS A 115 17.32 -4.51 7.64
C LYS A 115 16.87 -4.16 9.07
N GLN A 116 15.65 -3.68 9.26
CA GLN A 116 15.14 -3.45 10.61
C GLN A 116 14.83 -4.78 11.31
N ARG A 117 14.27 -5.75 10.60
CA ARG A 117 13.98 -7.09 11.13
C ARG A 117 15.26 -7.79 11.60
N GLU A 118 16.32 -7.74 10.81
CA GLU A 118 17.66 -8.25 11.18
C GLU A 118 18.17 -7.58 12.46
N LYS A 119 18.08 -6.25 12.56
CA LYS A 119 18.52 -5.49 13.75
C LYS A 119 17.78 -5.85 15.02
N HIS A 120 16.54 -6.35 14.91
CA HIS A 120 15.76 -6.81 16.06
C HIS A 120 15.95 -8.31 16.34
N GLY A 121 16.88 -8.98 15.66
CA GLY A 121 17.21 -10.39 15.90
C GLY A 121 16.14 -11.38 15.41
N MET A 122 15.26 -10.95 14.50
CA MET A 122 14.16 -11.76 13.98
C MET A 122 14.54 -12.61 12.75
N VAL A 123 15.80 -12.53 12.32
CA VAL A 123 16.43 -13.38 11.30
C VAL A 123 17.54 -14.16 12.00
N ARG A 124 17.52 -15.49 11.92
CA ARG A 124 18.54 -16.40 12.47
C ARG A 124 19.50 -16.84 11.38
#